data_AF-A0AA35ZWP6-F1
#
_entry.id   AF-A0AA35ZWP6-F1
#
_cell.length_a   1.000
_cell.length_b   1.000
_cell.length_c   1.000
_cell.angle_alpha   90.00
_cell.angle_beta   90.00
_cell.angle_gamma   90.00
#
_symmetry.space_group_name_H-M   'P 1'
#
loop_
_entity.id
_entity.type
_entity.pdbx_description
1 polymer ?
#
loop_
_entity_poly.entity_id
_entity_poly.type
_entity_poly.pdbx_seq_one_letter_code
_entity_poly.pdbx_strand_id
1 'polypeptide(L)'
;MINPTKLIRTSGVLKHKRITLPRAANPTTRGINKGHFAVYTCDEIRFVLPLSYLKNDIFQELLKVAEDEYGLQTDGPIRLPFEATFIKYTIFLIERFVCNGIAKALLMSIITPEKWFLSSNIQLEHSESQVPVSSF
;
A
#
# COMPACT_ATOMS: atom_id res chain seq x y z
N MET A 1 47.35 -13.16 56.09
CA MET A 1 47.09 -13.48 54.67
C MET A 1 45.76 -12.87 54.27
N ILE A 2 45.79 -12.01 53.25
CA ILE A 2 44.69 -11.41 52.47
C ILE A 2 43.64 -10.60 53.25
N ASN A 3 43.39 -9.40 52.71
CA ASN A 3 42.79 -8.22 53.30
C ASN A 3 41.35 -8.03 52.72
N PRO A 4 40.73 -6.84 52.67
CA PRO A 4 39.47 -6.51 53.35
C PRO A 4 38.31 -6.14 52.40
N THR A 5 37.11 -5.96 52.97
CA THR A 5 36.01 -5.05 52.54
C THR A 5 35.21 -5.32 51.25
N LYS A 6 33.91 -4.95 51.37
CA LYS A 6 32.89 -4.63 50.34
C LYS A 6 32.21 -5.89 49.76
N LEU A 7 30.89 -5.91 49.57
CA LEU A 7 30.19 -5.03 48.64
C LEU A 7 28.68 -5.04 48.92
N ILE A 8 28.12 -3.84 48.96
CA ILE A 8 26.71 -3.53 49.21
C ILE A 8 25.91 -3.97 47.98
N ARG A 9 24.81 -4.69 48.20
CA ARG A 9 23.84 -5.04 47.15
C ARG A 9 23.09 -3.78 46.75
N THR A 10 23.45 -3.16 45.63
CA THR A 10 22.65 -2.11 45.01
C THR A 10 21.78 -2.71 43.90
N SER A 11 20.47 -2.70 44.10
CA SER A 11 19.48 -3.02 43.07
C SER A 11 19.57 -1.99 41.93
N GLY A 12 20.07 -2.43 40.78
CA GLY A 12 20.07 -1.63 39.56
C GLY A 12 18.69 -1.68 38.89
N VAL A 13 17.95 -0.57 38.94
CA VAL A 13 16.80 -0.33 38.06
C VAL A 13 17.32 -0.26 36.63
N LEU A 14 16.99 -1.25 35.78
CA LEU A 14 17.23 -1.17 34.34
C LEU A 14 16.39 -0.02 33.77
N LYS A 15 17.02 1.14 33.58
CA LYS A 15 16.46 2.21 32.75
C LYS A 15 16.43 1.70 31.32
N HIS A 16 15.25 1.37 30.79
CA HIS A 16 15.06 1.20 29.35
C HIS A 16 15.43 2.50 28.66
N LYS A 17 16.62 2.54 28.05
CA LYS A 17 17.05 3.65 27.21
C LYS A 17 16.20 3.59 25.94
N ARG A 18 15.14 4.38 25.92
CA ARG A 18 14.33 4.65 24.72
C ARG A 18 15.28 5.25 23.68
N ILE A 19 15.58 4.50 22.62
CA ILE A 19 16.36 5.01 21.50
C ILE A 19 15.41 5.90 20.68
N THR A 20 15.31 7.17 21.05
CA THR A 20 14.71 8.19 20.19
C THR A 20 15.80 8.61 19.21
N LEU A 21 15.74 8.05 17.99
CA LEU A 21 16.56 8.50 16.87
C LEU A 21 16.05 9.89 16.44
N PRO A 22 16.86 10.97 16.47
CA PRO A 22 16.40 12.26 16.00
C PRO A 22 16.22 12.21 14.48
N ARG A 23 14.95 12.22 14.05
CA ARG A 23 14.56 12.39 12.64
C ARG A 23 14.92 13.82 12.24
N ALA A 24 16.05 14.00 11.57
CA ALA A 24 16.32 15.23 10.83
C ALA A 24 15.23 15.41 9.76
N ALA A 25 14.38 16.41 9.97
CA ALA A 25 13.39 16.83 9.00
C ALA A 25 14.08 17.73 7.96
N ASN A 26 14.35 17.18 6.78
CA ASN A 26 14.65 18.01 5.62
C ASN A 26 13.33 18.32 4.92
N PRO A 27 12.89 19.58 4.84
CA PRO A 27 11.78 19.95 3.99
C PRO A 27 12.25 19.93 2.53
N THR A 28 11.31 19.65 1.62
CA THR A 28 11.45 19.63 0.15
C THR A 28 12.12 18.40 -0.48
N THR A 29 11.40 17.26 -0.50
CA THR A 29 11.31 16.42 -1.71
C THR A 29 9.90 15.88 -1.82
N ARG A 30 9.20 16.22 -2.90
CA ARG A 30 7.91 15.63 -3.29
C ARG A 30 8.06 14.09 -3.21
N GLY A 31 7.17 13.47 -2.44
CA GLY A 31 7.39 12.17 -1.79
C GLY A 31 7.77 11.02 -2.73
N ILE A 32 9.07 10.73 -2.80
CA ILE A 32 9.55 9.42 -3.20
C ILE A 32 9.46 8.55 -1.94
N ASN A 33 8.57 7.56 -1.96
CA ASN A 33 8.49 6.54 -0.91
C ASN A 33 9.78 5.71 -0.93
N LYS A 34 10.82 6.19 -0.23
CA LYS A 34 12.10 5.49 -0.10
C LYS A 34 11.91 4.32 0.86
N GLY A 35 11.88 3.11 0.33
CA GLY A 35 11.84 1.89 1.14
C GLY A 35 11.39 0.67 0.35
N HIS A 36 11.60 -0.49 0.95
CA HIS A 36 11.16 -1.79 0.45
C HIS A 36 10.40 -2.53 1.55
N PHE A 37 9.55 -3.46 1.15
CA PHE A 37 8.89 -4.41 2.03
C PHE A 37 9.14 -5.83 1.52
N ALA A 38 8.92 -6.83 2.37
CA ALA A 38 9.07 -8.23 2.01
C ALA A 38 7.72 -8.92 2.00
N VAL A 39 7.51 -9.78 1.01
CA VAL A 39 6.39 -10.73 0.95
C VAL A 39 6.91 -12.15 0.84
N TYR A 40 6.18 -13.10 1.41
CA TYR A 40 6.43 -14.52 1.28
C TYR A 40 5.28 -15.17 0.51
N THR A 41 5.61 -16.09 -0.36
CA THR A 41 4.65 -16.88 -1.14
C THR A 41 4.25 -18.17 -0.43
N CYS A 42 3.28 -18.90 -0.97
CA CYS A 42 2.83 -20.17 -0.39
C CYS A 42 3.92 -21.26 -0.43
N ASP A 43 4.87 -21.15 -1.36
CA ASP A 43 6.10 -21.95 -1.47
C ASP A 43 7.26 -21.39 -0.62
N GLU A 44 6.97 -20.51 0.35
CA GLU A 44 7.92 -19.91 1.30
C GLU A 44 9.07 -19.10 0.65
N ILE A 45 8.88 -18.65 -0.60
CA ILE A 45 9.85 -17.82 -1.32
C ILE A 45 9.66 -16.34 -0.97
N ARG A 46 10.77 -15.66 -0.66
CA ARG A 46 10.78 -14.26 -0.27
C ARG A 46 11.03 -13.33 -1.45
N PHE A 47 10.15 -12.35 -1.64
CA PHE A 47 10.34 -11.23 -2.57
C PHE A 47 10.50 -9.92 -1.80
N VAL A 48 11.44 -9.06 -2.24
CA VAL A 48 11.64 -7.72 -1.69
C VAL A 48 11.23 -6.69 -2.72
N LEU A 49 10.20 -5.91 -2.41
CA LEU A 49 9.51 -5.03 -3.36
C LEU A 49 9.57 -3.57 -2.91
N PRO A 50 9.70 -2.61 -3.83
CA PRO A 50 9.62 -1.19 -3.49
C PRO A 50 8.27 -0.82 -2.90
N LEU A 51 8.23 0.07 -1.91
CA LEU A 51 6.97 0.55 -1.29
C LEU A 51 6.00 1.21 -2.28
N SER A 52 6.43 1.57 -3.50
CA SER A 52 5.54 2.03 -4.56
C SER A 52 4.52 0.97 -4.99
N TYR A 53 4.81 -0.33 -4.80
CA TYR A 53 3.89 -1.41 -5.15
C TYR A 53 2.62 -1.38 -4.30
N LEU A 54 2.68 -0.90 -3.06
CA LEU A 54 1.49 -0.77 -2.19
C LEU A 54 0.44 0.22 -2.74
N LYS A 55 0.81 1.06 -3.71
CA LYS A 55 -0.08 1.99 -4.43
C LYS A 55 -0.52 1.46 -5.80
N ASN A 56 -0.09 0.26 -6.20
CA ASN A 56 -0.48 -0.35 -7.45
C ASN A 56 -1.76 -1.17 -7.24
N ASP A 57 -2.77 -0.96 -8.08
CA ASP A 57 -4.09 -1.58 -7.92
C ASP A 57 -4.02 -3.11 -7.96
N ILE A 58 -3.19 -3.68 -8.84
CA ILE A 58 -2.98 -5.14 -8.92
C ILE A 58 -2.42 -5.66 -7.60
N PHE A 59 -1.45 -4.96 -7.02
CA PHE A 59 -0.85 -5.35 -5.76
C PHE A 59 -1.78 -5.15 -4.57
N GLN A 60 -2.68 -4.16 -4.61
CA GLN A 60 -3.71 -4.00 -3.59
C GLN A 60 -4.72 -5.15 -3.62
N GLU A 61 -5.13 -5.62 -4.80
CA GLU A 61 -6.01 -6.80 -4.90
C GLU A 61 -5.32 -8.06 -4.36
N LEU A 62 -4.04 -8.27 -4.68
CA LEU A 62 -3.24 -9.35 -4.11
C LEU A 62 -3.24 -9.34 -2.57
N LEU A 63 -3.11 -8.15 -1.96
CA LEU A 63 -3.14 -8.00 -0.52
C LEU A 63 -4.52 -8.24 0.09
N LYS A 64 -5.60 -7.88 -0.60
CA LYS A 64 -6.98 -8.19 -0.15
C LYS A 64 -7.23 -9.69 -0.13
N VAL A 65 -6.81 -10.42 -1.17
CA VAL A 65 -6.93 -11.88 -1.18
C VAL A 65 -6.14 -12.50 -0.03
N ALA A 66 -4.96 -11.98 0.26
CA ALA A 66 -4.18 -12.41 1.41
C ALA A 66 -4.85 -12.07 2.75
N GLU A 67 -5.49 -10.91 2.88
CA GLU A 67 -6.27 -10.53 4.06
C GLU A 67 -7.49 -11.43 4.23
N ASP A 68 -8.20 -11.79 3.16
CA ASP A 68 -9.35 -12.70 3.22
C ASP A 68 -8.95 -14.12 3.66
N GLU A 69 -7.76 -14.60 3.26
CA GLU A 69 -7.27 -15.94 3.62
C GLU A 69 -6.59 -16.00 4.99
N TYR A 70 -5.78 -15.00 5.33
CA TYR A 70 -4.92 -15.02 6.52
C TYR A 70 -5.32 -14.00 7.60
N GLY A 71 -6.29 -13.14 7.33
CA GLY A 71 -6.67 -12.01 8.16
C GLY A 71 -5.68 -10.84 8.09
N LEU A 72 -6.06 -9.73 8.72
CA LEU A 72 -5.20 -8.56 8.88
C LEU A 72 -4.11 -8.84 9.93
N GLN A 73 -2.99 -9.41 9.52
CA GLN A 73 -1.85 -9.66 10.40
C GLN A 73 -1.12 -8.35 10.69
N THR A 74 -1.08 -7.95 11.96
CA THR A 74 -0.36 -6.74 12.42
C THR A 74 1.11 -7.04 12.75
N ASP A 75 1.43 -8.30 13.02
CA ASP A 75 2.77 -8.79 13.33
C ASP A 75 3.12 -9.96 12.41
N GLY A 76 4.39 -10.06 12.05
CA GLY A 76 4.90 -11.08 11.13
C GLY A 76 5.03 -10.64 9.66
N PRO A 77 5.55 -11.53 8.81
CA PRO A 77 5.75 -11.25 7.40
C PRO A 77 4.41 -11.21 6.63
N ILE A 78 4.33 -10.36 5.61
CA ILE A 78 3.21 -10.38 4.66
C ILE A 78 3.28 -11.68 3.87
N ARG A 79 2.29 -12.55 4.04
CA ARG A 79 2.16 -13.81 3.30
C ARG A 79 1.12 -13.65 2.20
N LEU A 80 1.44 -14.14 1.02
CA LEU A 80 0.58 -14.12 -0.16
C LEU A 80 0.17 -15.55 -0.51
N PRO A 81 -1.13 -15.81 -0.79
CA PRO A 81 -1.64 -17.14 -1.12
C PRO A 81 -1.39 -17.52 -2.58
N PHE A 82 -0.19 -17.22 -3.08
CA PHE A 82 0.18 -17.43 -4.48
C PHE A 82 1.59 -18.00 -4.56
N GLU A 83 1.84 -18.80 -5.59
CA GLU A 83 3.18 -19.34 -5.88
C GLU A 83 4.14 -18.25 -6.35
N ALA A 84 5.44 -18.47 -6.16
CA ALA A 84 6.49 -17.57 -6.63
C ALA A 84 6.43 -17.23 -8.12
N THR A 85 6.04 -18.18 -8.98
CA THR A 85 5.90 -17.95 -10.42
C THR A 85 4.84 -16.89 -10.72
N PHE A 86 3.71 -16.93 -10.01
CA PHE A 86 2.64 -15.95 -10.16
C PHE A 86 3.09 -14.56 -9.71
N ILE A 87 3.75 -14.46 -8.54
CA ILE A 87 4.26 -13.19 -8.03
C ILE A 87 5.32 -12.60 -8.98
N LYS A 88 6.23 -13.41 -9.50
CA LYS A 88 7.24 -12.99 -10.48
C LYS A 88 6.60 -12.44 -11.75
N TYR A 89 5.55 -13.10 -12.25
CA TYR A 89 4.81 -12.62 -13.41
C TYR A 89 4.08 -11.30 -13.12
N THR A 90 3.44 -11.16 -11.96
CA THR A 90 2.79 -9.92 -11.54
C THR A 90 3.80 -8.76 -11.46
N ILE A 91 4.97 -8.97 -10.86
CA ILE A 91 6.03 -7.97 -10.82
C ILE A 91 6.42 -7.54 -12.24
N PHE A 92 6.65 -8.51 -13.12
CA PHE A 92 6.96 -8.24 -14.53
C PHE A 92 5.89 -7.42 -15.24
N LEU A 93 4.61 -7.70 -15.01
CA LEU A 93 3.51 -6.92 -15.55
C LEU A 93 3.54 -5.49 -15.00
N ILE A 94 3.61 -5.34 -13.67
CA ILE A 94 3.66 -4.04 -13.02
C ILE A 94 4.82 -3.20 -13.57
N GLU A 95 6.02 -3.78 -13.70
CA GLU A 95 7.19 -3.08 -14.22
C GLU A 95 7.05 -2.71 -15.70
N ARG A 96 6.51 -3.59 -16.55
CA ARG A 96 6.34 -3.31 -17.98
C ARG A 96 5.22 -2.32 -18.28
N PHE A 97 4.14 -2.31 -17.51
CA PHE A 97 3.00 -1.43 -17.76
C PHE A 97 3.20 -0.01 -17.22
N VAL A 98 4.24 0.23 -16.41
CA VAL A 98 4.59 1.57 -15.92
C VAL A 98 5.17 2.48 -17.03
N CYS A 99 5.53 1.95 -18.19
CA CYS A 99 6.14 2.74 -19.28
C CYS A 99 5.15 3.39 -20.28
N ASN A 100 3.91 2.89 -20.42
CA ASN A 100 2.95 3.44 -21.39
C ASN A 100 1.64 3.83 -20.70
N GLY A 101 1.40 5.13 -20.53
CA GLY A 101 0.17 5.65 -19.92
C GLY A 101 -1.11 5.10 -20.56
N ILE A 102 -1.07 4.82 -21.87
CA ILE A 102 -2.17 4.21 -22.64
C ILE A 102 -2.42 2.76 -22.22
N ALA A 103 -1.37 1.95 -22.04
CA ALA A 103 -1.50 0.54 -21.66
C ALA A 103 -2.08 0.40 -20.25
N LYS A 104 -1.67 1.28 -19.32
CA LYS A 104 -2.25 1.34 -17.99
C LYS A 104 -3.73 1.76 -18.02
N ALA A 105 -4.08 2.79 -18.80
CA ALA A 105 -5.46 3.26 -18.94
C ALA A 105 -6.38 2.18 -19.53
N LEU A 106 -5.91 1.45 -20.54
CA LEU A 106 -6.65 0.34 -21.16
C LEU A 106 -6.86 -0.83 -20.18
N LEU A 107 -5.83 -1.23 -19.43
CA LEU A 107 -5.98 -2.29 -18.43
C LEU A 107 -6.94 -1.88 -17.30
N MET A 108 -6.88 -0.63 -16.85
CA MET A 108 -7.87 -0.12 -15.89
C MET A 108 -9.28 -0.13 -16.46
N SER A 109 -9.46 0.10 -17.76
CA SER A 109 -10.78 -0.04 -18.41
C SER A 109 -11.28 -1.48 -18.46
N ILE A 110 -10.40 -2.48 -18.43
CA ILE A 110 -10.77 -3.90 -18.54
C ILE A 110 -10.93 -4.52 -17.14
N ILE A 111 -10.06 -4.15 -16.21
CA ILE A 111 -9.96 -4.75 -14.87
C ILE A 111 -10.90 -4.05 -13.88
N THR A 112 -11.35 -2.81 -14.13
CA THR A 112 -12.32 -2.15 -13.24
C THR A 112 -13.75 -2.51 -13.67
N PRO A 113 -14.46 -3.42 -12.97
CA PRO A 113 -15.90 -3.54 -13.15
C PRO A 113 -16.53 -2.26 -12.58
N GLU A 114 -16.95 -1.37 -13.49
CA GLU A 114 -18.07 -0.44 -13.36
C GLU A 114 -18.51 -0.05 -11.93
N LYS A 115 -17.62 0.56 -11.14
CA LYS A 115 -18.00 1.16 -9.84
C LYS A 115 -18.21 2.67 -9.88
N TRP A 116 -18.34 3.28 -11.07
CA TRP A 116 -18.70 4.70 -11.23
C TRP A 116 -19.95 4.97 -12.07
N PHE A 117 -20.67 3.96 -12.57
CA PHE A 117 -21.94 4.17 -13.31
C PHE A 117 -23.10 4.74 -12.47
N LEU A 118 -22.88 5.08 -11.20
CA LEU A 118 -23.88 5.71 -10.32
C LEU A 118 -23.41 7.04 -9.71
N SER A 119 -22.59 7.83 -10.40
CA SER A 119 -22.37 9.23 -9.99
C SER A 119 -22.46 10.29 -11.09
N SER A 120 -22.87 9.94 -12.31
CA SER A 120 -23.35 10.96 -13.26
C SER A 120 -24.86 11.12 -13.10
N ASN A 121 -25.28 11.94 -12.14
CA ASN A 121 -26.51 12.72 -12.30
C ASN A 121 -26.32 13.57 -13.56
N ILE A 122 -26.84 13.09 -14.69
CA ILE A 122 -26.99 13.90 -15.89
C ILE A 122 -28.08 14.91 -15.54
N GLN A 123 -27.66 16.10 -15.10
CA GLN A 123 -28.47 17.31 -15.27
C GLN A 123 -28.55 17.53 -16.79
N LEU A 124 -29.60 16.95 -17.39
CA LEU A 124 -30.02 17.28 -18.73
C LEU A 124 -30.57 18.71 -18.65
N GLU A 125 -29.70 19.68 -18.97
CA GLU A 125 -30.10 21.06 -19.28
C GLU A 125 -31.16 20.99 -20.40
N HIS A 126 -32.41 21.16 -20.02
CA HIS A 126 -33.51 21.35 -20.94
C HIS A 126 -33.43 22.80 -21.45
N SER A 127 -32.66 23.02 -22.50
CA SER A 127 -32.82 24.20 -23.33
C SER A 127 -34.06 23.98 -24.21
N GLU A 128 -35.24 24.38 -23.74
CA GLU A 128 -36.37 24.61 -24.62
C GLU A 128 -36.88 26.04 -24.49
N SER A 129 -36.96 26.66 -25.66
CA SER A 129 -37.24 28.07 -25.91
C SER A 129 -38.60 28.49 -25.34
N GLN A 130 -38.64 29.69 -24.76
CA GLN A 130 -39.86 30.44 -24.53
C GLN A 130 -40.70 30.52 -25.81
N VAL A 131 -41.98 30.20 -25.70
CA VAL A 131 -43.05 30.87 -26.45
C VAL A 131 -44.14 31.28 -25.47
N PRO A 132 -44.52 32.58 -25.40
CA PRO A 132 -45.64 33.01 -24.57
C PRO A 132 -46.95 32.66 -25.28
N VAL A 133 -47.77 31.82 -24.64
CA VAL A 133 -49.15 31.60 -25.08
C VAL A 133 -49.96 32.82 -24.70
N SER A 134 -50.35 33.61 -25.70
CA SER A 134 -51.34 34.68 -25.56
C SER A 134 -52.73 34.08 -25.37
N SER A 135 -53.43 34.56 -24.33
CA SER A 135 -54.85 34.35 -24.06
C SER A 135 -55.73 35.01 -25.11
N PHE A 136 -56.77 34.30 -25.58
CA PHE A 136 -58.09 34.82 -25.97
C PHE A 136 -59.12 33.70 -25.91
#